data_AF-A0A538RE32-F1
#
_entry.id   AF-A0A538RE32-F1
#
_cell.length_a   1.000
_cell.length_b   1.000
_cell.length_c   1.000
_cell.angle_alpha   90.00
_cell.angle_beta   90.00
_cell.angle_gamma   90.00
#
_symmetry.space_group_name_H-M   'P 1'
#
loop_
_entity.id
_entity.type
_entity.pdbx_description
1 polymer ?
#
loop_
_entity_poly.entity_id
_entity_poly.type
_entity_poly.pdbx_seq_one_letter_code
_entity_poly.pdbx_strand_id
1 'polypeptide(L)' 'SIVVGGSIGIALAAEPDATADELITRADAAMYVAKASGKSTFAVYEPEMPTRTWTELEAAG' A
#
# COMPACT_ATOMS: atom_id res chain seq x y z
N SER A 1 16.99 -17.88 16.74
CA SER A 1 15.60 -17.45 16.46
C SER A 1 15.58 -16.70 15.15
N ILE A 2 14.45 -16.73 14.42
CA ILE A 2 14.27 -15.94 13.20
C ILE A 2 13.27 -14.82 13.53
N VAL A 3 13.58 -13.59 13.15
CA VAL A 3 12.70 -12.42 13.31
C VAL A 3 12.36 -11.92 11.91
N VAL A 4 11.07 -11.79 11.63
CA VAL A 4 10.55 -11.25 10.36
C VAL A 4 9.86 -9.92 10.66
N GLY A 5 10.16 -8.91 9.85
CA GLY A 5 9.45 -7.63 9.84
C GLY A 5 8.71 -7.46 8.51
N GLY A 6 7.57 -6.79 8.55
CA GLY A 6 6.74 -6.49 7.39
C GLY A 6 6.28 -5.04 7.41
N SER A 7 5.85 -4.54 6.26
CA SER A 7 5.22 -3.23 6.14
C SER A 7 3.74 -3.42 5.84
N ILE A 8 2.88 -2.57 6.39
CA ILE A 8 1.42 -2.71 6.30
C ILE A 8 0.81 -1.50 5.60
N GLY A 9 -0.04 -1.74 4.61
CA GLY A 9 -0.87 -0.72 3.98
C GLY A 9 -2.31 -0.83 4.43
N ILE A 10 -2.95 0.30 4.70
CA ILE A 10 -4.32 0.37 5.20
C ILE A 10 -5.15 1.24 4.27
N ALA A 11 -6.28 0.71 3.78
CA ALA A 11 -7.29 1.50 3.07
C ALA A 11 -8.61 1.50 3.87
N LEU A 12 -9.19 2.68 4.07
CA LEU A 12 -10.49 2.82 4.72
C LEU A 12 -11.58 2.81 3.65
N ALA A 13 -12.60 1.96 3.84
CA ALA A 13 -13.83 1.99 3.06
C ALA A 13 -14.73 3.13 3.55
N ALA A 14 -14.26 4.37 3.39
CA ALA A 14 -14.99 5.58 3.77
C ALA A 14 -16.07 5.93 2.73
N GLU A 15 -15.80 5.65 1.46
CA GLU A 15 -16.75 5.87 0.37
C GLU A 15 -17.67 4.66 0.19
N PRO A 16 -18.99 4.86 0.13
CA PRO A 16 -19.98 3.78 0.08
C PRO A 16 -19.96 2.98 -1.24
N ASP A 17 -19.35 3.52 -2.30
CA ASP A 17 -19.25 2.91 -3.63
C ASP A 17 -17.87 2.32 -3.92
N ALA A 18 -16.93 2.36 -2.98
CA ALA A 18 -15.59 1.80 -3.17
C ALA A 18 -15.65 0.28 -3.41
N THR A 19 -15.08 -0.16 -4.53
CA THR A 19 -15.01 -1.58 -4.87
C THR A 19 -13.89 -2.28 -4.08
N ALA A 20 -13.98 -3.61 -3.97
CA ALA A 20 -12.90 -4.39 -3.35
C ALA A 20 -11.56 -4.19 -4.06
N ASP A 21 -11.57 -4.14 -5.40
CA ASP A 21 -10.37 -3.93 -6.22
C ASP A 21 -9.77 -2.53 -5.98
N GLU A 22 -10.61 -1.50 -5.84
CA GLU A 22 -10.15 -0.16 -5.46
C GLU A 22 -9.51 -0.14 -4.07
N LEU A 23 -10.14 -0.77 -3.08
CA LEU A 23 -9.60 -0.83 -1.72
C LEU A 23 -8.27 -1.60 -1.67
N ILE A 24 -8.13 -2.69 -2.42
CA ILE A 24 -6.88 -3.44 -2.55
C ILE A 24 -5.80 -2.56 -3.18
N THR A 25 -6.13 -1.87 -4.27
CA THR A 25 -5.19 -0.96 -4.96
C THR A 25 -4.71 0.17 -4.04
N ARG A 26 -5.63 0.75 -3.25
CA ARG A 26 -5.32 1.78 -2.24
C ARG A 26 -4.45 1.23 -1.11
N ALA A 27 -4.75 0.03 -0.62
CA ALA A 27 -3.98 -0.61 0.44
C ALA A 27 -2.57 -0.97 -0.04
N ASP A 28 -2.41 -1.43 -1.29
CA ASP A 28 -1.09 -1.70 -1.88
C ASP A 28 -0.24 -0.43 -2.00
N ALA A 29 -0.84 0.68 -2.45
CA ALA A 29 -0.18 1.98 -2.51
C ALA A 29 0.31 2.44 -1.12
N ALA A 30 -0.53 2.30 -0.10
CA ALA A 30 -0.15 2.60 1.29
C ALA A 30 0.95 1.66 1.80
N MET A 31 0.87 0.37 1.50
CA MET A 31 1.89 -0.61 1.87
C MET A 31 3.25 -0.22 1.26
N TYR A 32 3.24 0.26 0.01
CA TYR A 32 4.44 0.72 -0.65
C TYR A 32 5.05 1.93 0.06
N VAL A 33 4.24 2.95 0.39
CA VAL A 33 4.71 4.10 1.18
C VAL A 33 5.30 3.65 2.51
N ALA A 34 4.65 2.70 3.20
CA ALA A 34 5.18 2.11 4.43
C ALA A 34 6.53 1.41 4.20
N LYS A 35 6.67 0.65 3.11
CA LYS A 35 7.92 -0.04 2.74
C LYS A 35 9.06 0.92 2.40
N ALA A 36 8.76 2.04 1.73
CA ALA A 36 9.72 3.08 1.40
C ALA A 36 10.14 3.92 2.62
N SER A 37 9.25 4.07 3.61
CA SER A 37 9.48 4.90 4.81
C SER A 37 10.37 4.24 5.88
N GLY A 38 10.73 2.96 5.72
CA GLY A 38 11.60 2.24 6.64
C GLY A 38 11.04 0.88 7.06
N LYS A 39 11.84 0.13 7.83
CA LYS A 39 11.49 -1.25 8.23
C LYS A 39 10.40 -1.25 9.30
N SER A 40 9.49 -2.21 9.20
CA SER A 40 8.50 -2.55 10.24
C SER A 40 7.54 -1.41 10.60
N THR A 41 6.94 -0.77 9.60
CA THR A 41 5.97 0.33 9.78
C THR A 41 4.67 0.10 9.00
N PHE A 42 3.70 0.99 9.18
CA PHE A 42 2.45 1.01 8.43
C PHE A 42 2.19 2.40 7.83
N ALA A 43 1.32 2.45 6.83
CA ALA A 43 0.76 3.69 6.31
C ALA A 43 -0.72 3.52 5.96
N VAL A 44 -1.46 4.62 6.03
CA VAL A 44 -2.86 4.69 5.64
C VAL A 44 -2.93 5.38 4.28
N TYR A 45 -3.74 4.86 3.37
CA TYR A 45 -3.91 5.42 2.04
C TYR A 45 -4.37 6.88 2.11
N GLU A 46 -3.66 7.72 1.36
CA GLU A 46 -4.06 9.09 1.05
C GLU A 46 -4.22 9.22 -0.47
N PRO A 47 -5.16 10.03 -0.98
CA PRO A 47 -5.39 10.21 -2.42
C PRO A 47 -4.17 10.65 -3.22
N GLU A 48 -3.18 11.25 -2.54
CA GLU A 48 -1.92 11.72 -3.09
C GLU A 48 -0.93 10.57 -3.37
N MET A 49 -1.18 9.39 -2.80
CA MET A 49 -0.30 8.24 -2.92
C MET A 49 -0.37 7.67 -4.34
N PRO A 50 0.79 7.36 -4.96
CA PRO A 50 0.81 6.74 -6.27
C PRO A 50 0.20 5.34 -6.18
N THR A 51 -0.89 5.11 -6.91
CA THR A 51 -1.59 3.82 -6.98
C THR A 51 -0.94 2.83 -7.94
N ARG A 52 0.17 3.20 -8.60
CA ARG A 52 0.95 2.24 -9.39
C ARG A 52 1.59 1.23 -8.46
N THR A 53 1.23 -0.02 -8.66
CA THR A 53 1.75 -1.16 -7.92
C THR A 53 3.24 -1.36 -8.25
N TRP A 54 4.01 -1.96 -7.33
CA TRP A 54 5.44 -2.23 -7.55
C TRP A 54 5.70 -3.11 -8.79
N THR A 55 4.78 -4.01 -9.13
CA THR A 55 4.82 -4.83 -10.36
C THR A 55 4.86 -3.96 -11.62
N GLU A 56 4.12 -2.85 -11.65
CA GLU A 56 4.08 -1.93 -12.79
C GLU A 56 5.32 -1.03 -12.84
N LEU A 57 5.90 -0.70 -11.69
CA LEU A 57 7.13 0.10 -11.61
C LEU A 57 8.40 -0.72 -11.88
N GLU A 58 8.41 -2.00 -11.51
CA GLU A 58 9.50 -2.94 -11.81
C GLU A 58 9.46 -3.38 -13.28
N ALA A 59 8.28 -3.53 -13.89
CA ALA A 59 8.13 -3.82 -15.32
C ALA A 59 8.44 -2.63 -16.25
N ALA A 60 8.56 -1.41 -15.69
CA ALA A 60 8.88 -0.19 -16.44
C ALA A 60 10.37 0.19 -16.39
N GLY A 61 11.21 -0.60 -15.71
CA GLY A 61 12.68 -0.47 -15.68
C GLY A 61 13.37 -1.61 -16.41
#